data_AF-A0AAW0D7R5-F1
#
_entry.id   AF-A0AAW0D7R5-F1
#
_cell.length_a   1.000
_cell.length_b   1.000
_cell.length_c   1.000
_cell.angle_alpha   90.00
_cell.angle_beta   90.00
_cell.angle_gamma   90.00
#
_symmetry.space_group_name_H-M   'P 1'
#
loop_
_entity.id
_entity.type
_entity.pdbx_description
1 polymer ?
#
loop_
_entity_poly.entity_id
_entity_poly.type
_entity_poly.pdbx_seq_one_letter_code
_entity_poly.pdbx_strand_id
1 'polypeptide(L)'
;MPRRKIYISKEQVKNANREKSAKYYQKHRSKILAKKQAERDEQRRQDDIKFIERMRRKRIRKWEDDQKDLRGPVDSCDPLSRIKALNHSLIRITQPQPSQYLDGVYHSYVRSCNTPRTTAPQLCPVENAITAINSVLRGADVFSNRILQSYGVTDHYRRASQFCKRLRWIVRCLEDMQYKFMDPDDDLEKAYADRRLSFQDPQTRDWIDGSASIPD
;
A
#
# COMPACT_ATOMS: atom_id res chain seq x y z
N MET A 1 -62.96 -22.43 -24.45
CA MET A 1 -62.24 -22.47 -25.74
C MET A 1 -60.74 -22.40 -25.51
N PRO A 2 -59.91 -23.33 -26.01
CA PRO A 2 -58.47 -23.27 -25.85
C PRO A 2 -57.85 -22.16 -26.73
N ARG A 3 -56.90 -21.38 -26.18
CA ARG A 3 -56.19 -20.34 -26.93
C ARG A 3 -55.37 -20.95 -28.07
N ARG A 4 -55.55 -20.45 -29.30
CA ARG A 4 -54.75 -20.84 -30.47
C ARG A 4 -53.27 -20.53 -30.22
N LYS A 5 -52.40 -21.52 -30.47
CA LYS A 5 -50.94 -21.31 -30.43
C LYS A 5 -50.54 -20.42 -31.61
N ILE A 6 -49.84 -19.33 -31.30
CA ILE A 6 -49.40 -18.31 -32.27
C ILE A 6 -48.24 -18.84 -33.15
N TYR A 7 -47.43 -19.76 -32.61
CA TYR A 7 -46.31 -20.39 -33.32
C TYR A 7 -46.55 -21.90 -33.45
N ILE A 8 -46.44 -22.41 -34.67
CA ILE A 8 -46.79 -23.79 -35.02
C ILE A 8 -45.52 -24.66 -35.11
N SER A 9 -44.41 -24.09 -35.57
CA SER A 9 -43.11 -24.78 -35.70
C SER A 9 -42.10 -24.39 -34.61
N LYS A 10 -41.21 -25.33 -34.26
CA LYS A 10 -40.08 -25.09 -33.34
C LYS A 10 -39.15 -23.98 -33.85
N GLU A 11 -39.00 -23.83 -35.16
CA GLU A 11 -38.16 -22.78 -35.76
C GLU A 11 -38.75 -21.38 -35.56
N GLN A 12 -40.08 -21.25 -35.67
CA GLN A 12 -40.77 -19.98 -35.44
C GLN A 12 -40.63 -19.53 -33.98
N VAL A 13 -40.71 -20.47 -33.03
CA VAL A 13 -40.45 -20.19 -31.60
C VAL A 13 -39.01 -19.74 -31.38
N LYS A 14 -38.04 -20.37 -32.04
CA LYS A 14 -36.61 -20.02 -31.92
C LYS A 14 -36.33 -18.61 -32.46
N ASN A 15 -36.91 -18.24 -33.59
CA ASN A 15 -36.76 -16.90 -34.16
C ASN A 15 -37.43 -15.82 -33.30
N ALA A 16 -38.66 -16.07 -32.81
CA ALA A 16 -39.34 -15.16 -31.90
C ALA A 16 -38.55 -14.94 -30.58
N ASN A 17 -37.95 -16.01 -30.04
CA ASN A 17 -37.08 -15.90 -28.87
C ASN A 17 -35.81 -15.09 -29.16
N ARG A 18 -35.17 -15.29 -30.33
CA ARG A 18 -34.00 -14.48 -30.75
C ARG A 18 -34.34 -13.00 -30.84
N GLU A 19 -35.47 -12.65 -31.46
CA GLU A 19 -35.92 -11.25 -31.55
C GLU A 19 -36.26 -10.65 -30.19
N LYS A 20 -36.96 -11.42 -29.33
CA LYS A 20 -37.29 -11.00 -27.97
C LYS A 20 -36.02 -10.74 -27.16
N SER A 21 -35.04 -11.64 -27.24
CA SER A 21 -33.73 -11.46 -26.61
C SER A 21 -32.98 -10.26 -27.19
N ALA A 22 -32.97 -10.06 -28.51
CA ALA A 22 -32.32 -8.91 -29.14
C ALA A 22 -32.92 -7.58 -28.66
N LYS A 23 -34.26 -7.46 -28.66
CA LYS A 23 -34.97 -6.28 -28.14
C LYS A 23 -34.67 -6.04 -26.65
N TYR A 24 -34.63 -7.11 -25.86
CA TYR A 24 -34.28 -7.04 -24.44
C TYR A 24 -32.84 -6.54 -24.24
N TYR A 25 -31.87 -7.10 -24.97
CA TYR A 25 -30.47 -6.68 -24.91
C TYR A 25 -30.30 -5.22 -25.34
N GLN A 26 -31.00 -4.79 -26.40
CA GLN A 26 -30.94 -3.41 -26.86
C GLN A 26 -31.51 -2.44 -25.82
N LYS A 27 -32.64 -2.79 -25.19
CA LYS A 27 -33.26 -2.00 -24.11
C LYS A 27 -32.40 -1.92 -22.84
N HIS A 28 -31.65 -2.97 -22.52
CA HIS A 28 -30.87 -3.08 -21.28
C HIS A 28 -29.36 -3.04 -21.47
N ARG A 29 -28.87 -2.69 -22.66
CA ARG A 29 -27.44 -2.74 -23.03
C ARG A 29 -26.55 -2.01 -22.05
N SER A 30 -26.91 -0.79 -21.67
CA SER A 30 -26.15 0.04 -20.73
C SER A 30 -26.05 -0.61 -19.34
N LYS A 31 -27.17 -1.12 -18.81
CA LYS A 31 -27.20 -1.83 -17.51
C LYS A 31 -26.37 -3.11 -17.54
N ILE A 32 -26.44 -3.88 -18.62
CA ILE A 32 -25.67 -5.12 -18.78
C ILE A 32 -24.17 -4.80 -18.86
N LEU A 33 -23.77 -3.78 -19.63
CA LEU A 33 -22.37 -3.36 -19.74
C LEU A 33 -21.84 -2.79 -18.42
N ALA A 34 -22.63 -1.95 -17.73
CA ALA A 34 -22.27 -1.41 -16.41
C ALA A 34 -22.08 -2.53 -15.37
N LYS A 35 -22.98 -3.53 -15.34
CA LYS A 35 -22.84 -4.70 -14.47
C LYS A 35 -21.55 -5.49 -14.78
N LYS A 36 -21.28 -5.74 -16.06
CA LYS A 36 -20.04 -6.42 -16.49
C LYS A 36 -18.78 -5.63 -16.12
N GLN A 37 -18.83 -4.30 -16.22
CA GLN A 37 -17.70 -3.45 -15.84
C GLN A 37 -17.47 -3.50 -14.33
N ALA A 38 -18.53 -3.35 -13.52
CA ALA A 38 -18.44 -3.46 -12.06
C ALA A 38 -17.90 -4.82 -11.61
N GLU A 39 -18.30 -5.91 -12.27
CA GLU A 39 -17.79 -7.26 -12.00
C GLU A 39 -16.29 -7.38 -12.31
N ARG A 40 -15.82 -6.79 -13.42
CA ARG A 40 -14.37 -6.74 -13.73
C ARG A 40 -13.60 -5.90 -12.71
N ASP A 41 -14.15 -4.75 -12.32
CA ASP A 41 -13.50 -3.85 -11.38
C ASP A 41 -13.39 -4.50 -9.99
N GLU A 42 -14.43 -5.22 -9.56
CA GLU A 42 -14.41 -6.02 -8.33
C GLU A 42 -13.40 -7.18 -8.41
N GLN A 43 -13.34 -7.89 -9.53
CA GLN A 43 -12.34 -8.94 -9.75
C GLN A 43 -10.92 -8.39 -9.66
N ARG A 44 -10.64 -7.23 -10.28
CA ARG A 44 -9.35 -6.55 -10.19
C ARG A 44 -9.00 -6.19 -8.76
N ARG A 45 -9.94 -5.62 -7.99
CA ARG A 45 -9.73 -5.32 -6.56
C ARG A 45 -9.39 -6.57 -5.76
N GLN A 46 -10.07 -7.68 -5.99
CA GLN A 46 -9.77 -8.94 -5.30
C GLN A 46 -8.39 -9.49 -5.66
N ASP A 47 -7.99 -9.38 -6.93
CA ASP A 47 -6.68 -9.81 -7.39
C ASP A 47 -5.56 -8.92 -6.82
N ASP A 48 -5.80 -7.61 -6.72
CA ASP A 48 -4.89 -6.66 -6.06
C ASP A 48 -4.72 -6.99 -4.58
N ILE A 49 -5.81 -7.28 -3.85
CA ILE A 49 -5.74 -7.69 -2.43
C ILE A 49 -4.90 -8.98 -2.28
N LYS A 50 -5.13 -9.98 -3.13
CA LYS A 50 -4.34 -11.23 -3.11
C LYS A 50 -2.86 -10.98 -3.43
N PHE A 51 -2.57 -10.08 -4.36
CA PHE A 51 -1.20 -9.68 -4.69
C PHE A 51 -0.52 -8.98 -3.50
N ILE A 52 -1.21 -8.03 -2.86
CA ILE A 52 -0.76 -7.31 -1.66
C ILE A 52 -0.43 -8.31 -0.54
N GLU A 53 -1.33 -9.26 -0.25
CA GLU A 53 -1.09 -10.28 0.76
C GLU A 53 0.13 -11.16 0.43
N ARG A 54 0.26 -11.57 -0.83
CA ARG A 54 1.40 -12.40 -1.28
C ARG A 54 2.72 -11.65 -1.08
N MET A 55 2.77 -10.37 -1.44
CA MET A 55 3.96 -9.54 -1.27
C MET A 55 4.29 -9.30 0.21
N ARG A 56 3.26 -9.06 1.04
CA ARG A 56 3.41 -8.96 2.49
C ARG A 56 4.03 -10.23 3.09
N ARG A 57 3.51 -11.41 2.73
CA ARG A 57 4.05 -12.70 3.20
C ARG A 57 5.49 -12.93 2.74
N LYS A 58 5.82 -12.59 1.48
CA LYS A 58 7.18 -12.69 0.95
C LYS A 58 8.16 -11.81 1.73
N ARG A 59 7.78 -10.57 2.06
CA ARG A 59 8.65 -9.66 2.82
C ARG A 59 8.89 -10.11 4.25
N ILE A 60 7.83 -10.59 4.91
CA ILE A 60 7.95 -11.20 6.25
C ILE A 60 8.93 -12.37 6.20
N ARG A 61 8.74 -13.31 5.25
CA ARG A 61 9.64 -14.47 5.08
C ARG A 61 11.07 -14.07 4.77
N LYS A 62 11.31 -13.17 3.81
CA LYS A 62 12.66 -12.68 3.48
C LYS A 62 13.36 -12.17 4.74
N TRP A 63 12.66 -11.37 5.55
CA TRP A 63 13.21 -10.82 6.77
C TRP A 63 13.43 -11.89 7.86
N GLU A 64 12.52 -12.86 8.00
CA GLU A 64 12.68 -14.01 8.91
C GLU A 64 13.84 -14.92 8.50
N ASP A 65 14.02 -15.15 7.19
CA ASP A 65 15.10 -15.93 6.59
C ASP A 65 16.43 -15.23 6.79
N ASP A 66 16.50 -13.92 6.53
CA ASP A 66 17.68 -13.11 6.84
C ASP A 66 18.05 -13.31 8.32
N GLN A 67 17.07 -13.40 9.22
CA GLN A 67 17.25 -13.52 10.68
C GLN A 67 17.33 -14.97 11.20
N LYS A 68 17.39 -15.98 10.32
CA LYS A 68 17.32 -17.39 10.72
C LYS A 68 18.59 -17.88 11.40
N ASP A 69 19.75 -17.34 11.03
CA ASP A 69 21.05 -17.63 11.63
C ASP A 69 21.24 -17.00 13.02
N LEU A 70 20.24 -16.26 13.49
CA LEU A 70 20.29 -15.40 14.68
C LEU A 70 19.36 -15.89 15.80
N ARG A 71 18.89 -17.13 15.76
CA ARG A 71 17.94 -17.68 16.74
C ARG A 71 18.65 -18.07 18.04
N GLY A 72 18.78 -17.11 18.95
CA GLY A 72 18.85 -17.38 20.39
C GLY A 72 17.46 -17.70 20.96
N PRO A 73 17.37 -18.21 22.20
CA PRO A 73 16.10 -18.48 22.86
C PRO A 73 15.22 -17.22 22.88
N VAL A 74 13.96 -17.40 22.46
CA VAL A 74 12.98 -16.31 22.26
C VAL A 74 12.43 -15.90 23.61
N ASP A 75 13.14 -15.02 24.31
CA ASP A 75 12.57 -14.29 25.43
C ASP A 75 11.79 -13.07 24.93
N SER A 76 10.59 -12.83 25.47
CA SER A 76 9.79 -11.64 25.10
C SER A 76 10.45 -10.30 25.49
N CYS A 77 11.54 -10.35 26.27
CA CYS A 77 12.40 -9.23 26.63
C CYS A 77 13.63 -9.09 25.73
N ASP A 78 13.90 -10.05 24.84
CA ASP A 78 15.05 -10.00 23.94
C ASP A 78 14.91 -8.84 22.92
N PRO A 79 15.92 -7.93 22.85
CA PRO A 79 15.94 -6.84 21.90
C PRO A 79 15.78 -7.27 20.43
N LEU A 80 16.30 -8.45 20.05
CA LEU A 80 16.18 -8.94 18.67
C LEU A 80 14.72 -9.27 18.35
N SER A 81 14.08 -10.01 19.25
CA SER A 81 12.65 -10.35 19.20
C SER A 81 11.76 -9.10 19.05
N ARG A 82 12.12 -8.00 19.73
CA ARG A 82 11.41 -6.71 19.65
C ARG A 82 11.63 -5.97 18.32
N ILE A 83 12.85 -5.99 17.77
CA ILE A 83 13.11 -5.46 16.41
C ILE A 83 12.27 -6.22 15.37
N LYS A 84 12.11 -7.54 15.51
CA LYS A 84 11.23 -8.33 14.62
C LYS A 84 9.80 -7.80 14.65
N ALA A 85 9.24 -7.62 15.85
CA ALA A 85 7.89 -7.14 16.05
C ALA A 85 7.67 -5.72 15.47
N LEU A 86 8.66 -4.84 15.61
CA LEU A 86 8.62 -3.50 15.01
C LEU A 86 8.66 -3.55 13.48
N ASN A 87 9.44 -4.45 12.89
CA ASN A 87 9.42 -4.66 11.44
C ASN A 87 8.07 -5.19 10.95
N HIS A 88 7.44 -6.12 11.66
CA HIS A 88 6.07 -6.54 11.34
C HIS A 88 5.07 -5.37 11.45
N SER A 89 5.26 -4.49 12.43
CA SER A 89 4.42 -3.31 12.62
C SER A 89 4.60 -2.32 11.46
N LEU A 90 5.84 -2.08 11.01
CA LEU A 90 6.12 -1.30 9.81
C LEU A 90 5.44 -1.89 8.57
N ILE A 91 5.61 -3.19 8.33
CA ILE A 91 4.99 -3.87 7.18
C ILE A 91 3.46 -3.73 7.21
N ARG A 92 2.85 -3.73 8.41
CA ARG A 92 1.41 -3.52 8.58
C ARG A 92 0.98 -2.10 8.26
N ILE A 93 1.80 -1.09 8.59
CA ILE A 93 1.54 0.31 8.28
C ILE A 93 1.67 0.57 6.78
N THR A 94 2.74 0.08 6.15
CA THR A 94 3.12 0.45 4.78
C THR A 94 2.62 -0.53 3.70
N GLN A 95 1.52 -1.25 3.92
CA GLN A 95 1.11 -2.35 3.01
C GLN A 95 0.92 -1.88 1.55
N PRO A 96 1.37 -2.65 0.52
CA PRO A 96 2.36 -3.73 0.52
C PRO A 96 3.82 -3.23 0.41
N GLN A 97 4.06 -1.98 0.05
CA GLN A 97 5.37 -1.38 -0.21
C GLN A 97 5.43 0.03 0.40
N PRO A 98 6.50 0.39 1.16
CA PRO A 98 6.74 1.75 1.61
C PRO A 98 6.58 2.81 0.52
N SER A 99 7.05 2.56 -0.69
CA SER A 99 6.84 3.50 -1.81
C SER A 99 5.35 3.71 -2.14
N GLN A 100 4.58 2.62 -2.23
CA GLN A 100 3.13 2.68 -2.47
C GLN A 100 2.35 3.30 -1.30
N TYR A 101 2.85 3.11 -0.07
CA TYR A 101 2.30 3.78 1.10
C TYR A 101 2.50 5.30 1.00
N LEU A 102 3.67 5.75 0.57
CA LEU A 102 3.97 7.16 0.33
C LEU A 102 3.10 7.75 -0.79
N ASP A 103 2.91 7.03 -1.90
CA ASP A 103 1.94 7.38 -2.95
C ASP A 103 0.52 7.54 -2.37
N GLY A 104 0.11 6.60 -1.50
CA GLY A 104 -1.19 6.63 -0.84
C GLY A 104 -1.35 7.84 0.11
N VAL A 105 -0.30 8.21 0.84
CA VAL A 105 -0.28 9.40 1.70
C VAL A 105 -0.44 10.66 0.86
N TYR A 106 0.29 10.78 -0.26
CA TYR A 106 0.12 11.89 -1.21
C TYR A 106 -1.32 12.00 -1.73
N HIS A 107 -1.92 10.92 -2.22
CA HIS A 107 -3.29 10.96 -2.73
C HIS A 107 -4.34 11.25 -1.65
N SER A 108 -4.13 10.74 -0.44
CA SER A 108 -4.98 11.05 0.71
C SER A 108 -4.92 12.54 1.05
N TYR A 109 -3.71 13.12 0.98
CA TYR A 109 -3.47 14.53 1.18
C TYR A 109 -4.18 15.40 0.14
N VAL A 110 -3.94 15.16 -1.15
CA VAL A 110 -4.61 15.89 -2.24
C VAL A 110 -6.13 15.81 -2.12
N ARG A 111 -6.67 14.65 -1.74
CA ARG A 111 -8.11 14.51 -1.48
C ARG A 111 -8.57 15.36 -0.30
N SER A 112 -7.79 15.42 0.78
CA SER A 112 -8.13 16.24 1.96
C SER A 112 -8.17 17.73 1.64
N CYS A 113 -7.29 18.22 0.76
CA CYS A 113 -7.30 19.62 0.29
C CYS A 113 -8.52 19.94 -0.58
N ASN A 114 -8.99 18.97 -1.37
CA ASN A 114 -10.15 19.12 -2.23
C ASN A 114 -11.50 18.89 -1.53
N THR A 115 -11.49 18.47 -0.26
CA THR A 115 -12.71 18.23 0.52
C THR A 115 -13.04 19.50 1.33
N PRO A 116 -14.28 20.03 1.29
CA PRO A 116 -14.66 21.16 2.11
C PRO A 116 -14.39 20.84 3.59
N ARG A 117 -13.69 21.74 4.30
CA ARG A 117 -13.41 21.57 5.74
C ARG A 117 -14.73 21.35 6.48
N THR A 118 -15.00 20.11 6.87
CA THR A 118 -15.98 19.83 7.93
C THR A 118 -15.38 20.26 9.26
N THR A 119 -16.26 20.55 10.21
CA THR A 119 -16.05 21.29 11.47
C THR A 119 -15.01 20.73 12.47
N ALA A 120 -14.25 19.70 12.11
CA ALA A 120 -13.16 19.18 12.92
C ALA A 120 -11.80 19.43 12.22
N PRO A 121 -10.75 19.85 12.95
CA PRO A 121 -9.40 19.89 12.41
C PRO A 121 -8.97 18.45 12.06
N GLN A 122 -9.06 18.07 10.79
CA GLN A 122 -8.41 16.85 10.32
C GLN A 122 -6.91 17.08 10.39
N LEU A 123 -6.20 16.31 11.22
CA LEU A 123 -4.74 16.26 11.18
C LEU A 123 -4.28 15.95 9.76
N CYS A 124 -3.25 16.66 9.30
CA CYS A 124 -2.69 16.48 7.97
C CYS A 124 -2.29 15.00 7.76
N PRO A 125 -2.73 14.34 6.67
CA PRO A 125 -2.36 12.95 6.39
C PRO A 125 -0.85 12.68 6.45
N VAL A 126 -0.03 13.66 6.05
CA VAL A 126 1.44 13.58 6.10
C VAL A 126 1.94 13.60 7.55
N GLU A 127 1.46 14.51 8.40
CA GLU A 127 1.83 14.60 9.82
C GLU A 127 1.46 13.33 10.60
N ASN A 128 0.28 12.76 10.30
CA ASN A 128 -0.14 11.49 10.87
C ASN A 128 0.81 10.34 10.48
N ALA A 129 1.23 10.30 9.21
CA ALA A 129 2.19 9.31 8.73
C ALA A 129 3.56 9.49 9.40
N ILE A 130 4.06 10.72 9.51
CA ILE A 130 5.32 11.04 10.20
C ILE A 130 5.25 10.56 11.65
N THR A 131 4.17 10.87 12.37
CA THR A 131 3.97 10.47 13.76
C THR A 131 3.97 8.95 13.93
N ALA A 132 3.26 8.23 13.04
CA ALA A 132 3.20 6.78 13.06
C ALA A 132 4.58 6.15 12.83
N ILE A 133 5.33 6.59 11.82
CA ILE A 133 6.65 6.03 11.51
C ILE A 133 7.68 6.39 12.59
N ASN A 134 7.65 7.62 13.12
CA ASN A 134 8.52 8.06 14.21
C ASN A 134 8.31 7.25 15.49
N SER A 135 7.08 6.82 15.79
CA SER A 135 6.81 5.94 16.93
C SER A 135 7.55 4.59 16.81
N VAL A 136 7.60 4.03 15.59
CA VAL A 136 8.32 2.78 15.30
C VAL A 136 9.83 3.02 15.36
N LEU A 137 10.31 4.14 14.80
CA LEU A 137 11.72 4.51 14.80
C LEU A 137 12.27 4.67 16.22
N ARG A 138 11.56 5.36 17.11
CA ARG A 138 11.98 5.51 18.52
C ARG A 138 12.13 4.16 19.20
N GLY A 139 11.18 3.25 18.99
CA GLY A 139 11.29 1.88 19.49
C GLY A 139 12.50 1.14 18.92
N ALA A 140 12.71 1.26 17.61
CA ALA A 140 13.80 0.59 16.91
C ALA A 140 15.17 1.08 17.38
N ASP A 141 15.35 2.40 17.57
CA ASP A 141 16.58 2.99 18.07
C ASP A 141 16.90 2.52 19.50
N VAL A 142 15.89 2.46 20.39
CA VAL A 142 16.07 1.93 21.76
C VAL A 142 16.55 0.48 21.73
N PHE A 143 15.92 -0.39 20.93
CA PHE A 143 16.32 -1.80 20.87
C PHE A 143 17.65 -1.99 20.13
N SER A 144 17.94 -1.21 19.08
CA SER A 144 19.23 -1.22 18.39
C SER A 144 20.38 -0.86 19.35
N ASN A 145 20.19 0.15 20.20
CA ASN A 145 21.18 0.52 21.21
C ASN A 145 21.33 -0.56 22.29
N ARG A 146 20.25 -1.23 22.71
CA ARG A 146 20.34 -2.38 23.62
C ARG A 146 21.12 -3.54 23.00
N ILE A 147 20.92 -3.84 21.72
CA ILE A 147 21.71 -4.86 21.01
C ILE A 147 23.20 -4.48 21.00
N LEU A 148 23.52 -3.21 20.72
CA LEU A 148 24.89 -2.72 20.76
C LEU A 148 25.53 -2.89 22.16
N GLN A 149 24.78 -2.59 23.22
CA GLN A 149 25.27 -2.71 24.60
C GLN A 149 25.43 -4.16 25.04
N SER A 150 24.51 -5.05 24.66
CA SER A 150 24.52 -6.45 25.06
C SER A 150 25.49 -7.33 24.24
N TYR A 151 25.65 -7.03 22.96
CA TYR A 151 26.37 -7.90 22.02
C TYR A 151 27.51 -7.20 21.26
N GLY A 152 27.66 -5.87 21.37
CA GLY A 152 28.63 -5.11 20.59
C GLY A 152 28.23 -4.92 19.12
N VAL A 153 29.22 -4.57 18.29
CA VAL A 153 29.04 -4.32 16.84
C VAL A 153 28.98 -5.65 16.08
N THR A 154 27.87 -6.36 16.26
CA THR A 154 27.59 -7.64 15.58
C THR A 154 26.72 -7.44 14.34
N ASP A 155 26.53 -8.49 13.56
CA ASP A 155 25.60 -8.48 12.42
C ASP A 155 24.17 -8.18 12.83
N HIS A 156 23.78 -8.54 14.05
CA HIS A 156 22.49 -8.17 14.64
C HIS A 156 22.34 -6.64 14.77
N TYR A 157 23.35 -5.98 15.33
CA TYR A 157 23.36 -4.53 15.45
C TYR A 157 23.34 -3.87 14.07
N ARG A 158 24.14 -4.37 13.11
CA ARG A 158 24.16 -3.84 11.74
C ARG A 158 22.79 -3.91 11.08
N ARG A 159 22.08 -5.03 11.22
CA ARG A 159 20.72 -5.23 10.68
C ARG A 159 19.69 -4.34 11.37
N ALA A 160 19.76 -4.20 12.69
CA ALA A 160 18.90 -3.27 13.44
C ALA A 160 19.15 -1.81 13.03
N SER A 161 20.42 -1.42 12.88
CA SER A 161 20.82 -0.10 12.39
C SER A 161 20.34 0.17 10.97
N GLN A 162 20.45 -0.80 10.05
CA GLN A 162 19.90 -0.70 8.70
C GLN A 162 18.37 -0.52 8.72
N PHE A 163 17.67 -1.24 9.60
CA PHE A 163 16.22 -1.07 9.79
C PHE A 163 15.88 0.36 10.27
N CYS A 164 16.59 0.89 11.26
CA CYS A 164 16.45 2.29 11.70
C CYS A 164 16.73 3.28 10.56
N LYS A 165 17.80 3.07 9.79
CA LYS A 165 18.12 3.91 8.62
C LYS A 165 16.98 3.91 7.61
N ARG A 166 16.38 2.75 7.32
CA ARG A 166 15.25 2.64 6.40
C ARG A 166 14.02 3.42 6.89
N LEU A 167 13.71 3.32 8.19
CA LEU A 167 12.64 4.11 8.81
C LEU A 167 12.90 5.63 8.67
N ARG A 168 14.14 6.08 8.93
CA ARG A 168 14.52 7.50 8.75
C ARG A 168 14.36 7.97 7.30
N TRP A 169 14.70 7.13 6.33
CA TRP A 169 14.48 7.44 4.92
C TRP A 169 13.00 7.59 4.55
N ILE A 170 12.11 6.76 5.13
CA ILE A 170 10.66 6.91 4.95
C ILE A 170 10.20 8.25 5.55
N VAL A 171 10.67 8.61 6.75
CA VAL A 171 10.36 9.91 7.38
C VAL A 171 10.84 11.07 6.51
N ARG A 172 12.09 11.01 6.01
CA ARG A 172 12.64 12.03 5.10
C ARG A 172 11.78 12.24 3.86
N CYS A 173 11.25 11.16 3.27
CA CYS A 173 10.34 11.27 2.13
C CYS A 173 9.02 11.97 2.49
N LEU A 174 8.50 11.75 3.70
CA LEU A 174 7.30 12.43 4.18
C LEU A 174 7.58 13.92 4.49
N GLU A 175 8.75 14.22 5.06
CA GLU A 175 9.20 15.60 5.30
C GLU A 175 9.41 16.36 3.99
N ASP A 176 9.94 15.72 2.96
CA ASP A 176 10.06 16.29 1.61
C ASP A 176 8.67 16.64 1.02
N MET A 177 7.68 15.75 1.15
CA MET A 177 6.30 16.08 0.76
C MET A 177 5.75 17.29 1.55
N GLN A 178 5.99 17.33 2.86
CA GLN A 178 5.54 18.45 3.70
C GLN A 178 6.23 19.76 3.31
N TYR A 179 7.52 19.71 3.00
CA TYR A 179 8.29 20.87 2.57
C TYR A 179 7.78 21.42 1.24
N LYS A 180 7.61 20.56 0.22
CA LYS A 180 7.05 20.97 -1.08
C LYS A 180 5.64 21.54 -0.95
N PHE A 181 4.85 21.02 -0.01
CA PHE A 181 3.56 21.63 0.27
C PHE A 181 3.67 23.06 0.84
N MET A 182 4.60 23.30 1.77
CA MET A 182 4.75 24.59 2.42
C MET A 182 5.43 25.65 1.55
N ASP A 183 6.10 25.23 0.48
CA ASP A 183 6.81 26.10 -0.45
C ASP A 183 5.82 26.73 -1.46
N PRO A 184 5.63 28.07 -1.44
CA PRO A 184 4.75 28.75 -2.39
C PRO A 184 5.20 28.62 -3.85
N ASP A 185 6.51 28.40 -4.08
CA ASP A 185 7.12 28.33 -5.40
C ASP A 185 7.18 26.90 -5.97
N ASP A 186 6.98 25.88 -5.12
CA ASP A 186 7.12 24.47 -5.50
C ASP A 186 5.88 23.64 -5.16
N ASP A 187 4.80 23.88 -5.92
CA ASP A 187 3.54 23.14 -5.81
C ASP A 187 3.75 21.62 -5.74
N LEU A 188 3.28 21.00 -4.65
CA LEU A 188 3.36 19.57 -4.40
C LEU A 188 2.76 18.74 -5.55
N GLU A 189 1.67 19.20 -6.17
CA GLU A 189 1.07 18.49 -7.32
C GLU A 189 2.01 18.50 -8.53
N LYS A 190 2.64 19.64 -8.80
CA LYS A 190 3.65 19.79 -9.85
C LYS A 190 4.90 18.95 -9.55
N ALA A 191 5.39 18.97 -8.31
CA ALA A 191 6.52 18.16 -7.89
C ALA A 191 6.23 16.65 -8.04
N TYR A 192 5.02 16.20 -7.70
CA TYR A 192 4.61 14.81 -7.90
C TYR A 192 4.51 14.44 -9.39
N ALA A 193 3.92 15.32 -10.21
CA ALA A 193 3.76 15.11 -11.66
C ALA A 193 5.12 15.03 -12.38
N ASP A 194 6.06 15.90 -12.00
CA ASP A 194 7.41 15.98 -12.56
C ASP A 194 8.36 14.90 -12.01
N ARG A 195 7.88 14.04 -11.10
CA ARG A 195 8.69 13.02 -10.41
C ARG A 195 9.85 13.60 -9.58
N ARG A 196 9.63 14.77 -8.97
CA ARG A 196 10.62 15.50 -8.16
C ARG A 196 10.54 15.20 -6.66
N LEU A 197 9.64 14.31 -6.23
CA LEU A 197 9.59 13.87 -4.83
C LEU A 197 10.60 12.75 -4.57
N SER A 198 11.25 12.80 -3.41
CA SER A 198 12.36 11.91 -3.05
C SER A 198 12.02 10.42 -3.18
N PHE A 199 10.79 10.03 -2.87
CA PHE A 199 10.38 8.61 -2.95
C PHE A 199 10.10 8.11 -4.38
N GLN A 200 10.00 9.01 -5.36
CA GLN A 200 9.82 8.69 -6.78
C GLN A 200 11.16 8.43 -7.49
N ASP A 201 12.28 8.83 -6.87
CA ASP A 201 13.63 8.45 -7.30
C ASP A 201 13.80 6.92 -7.21
N PRO A 202 14.26 6.23 -8.28
CA PRO A 202 14.38 4.77 -8.29
C PRO A 202 15.26 4.21 -7.18
N GLN A 203 16.39 4.85 -6.86
CA GLN A 203 17.34 4.36 -5.86
C GLN A 203 16.74 4.45 -4.45
N THR A 204 16.12 5.60 -4.15
CA THR A 204 15.40 5.82 -2.89
C THR A 204 14.24 4.84 -2.75
N ARG A 205 13.45 4.66 -3.82
CA ARG A 205 12.33 3.73 -3.87
C ARG A 205 12.76 2.29 -3.57
N ASP A 206 13.81 1.83 -4.23
CA ASP A 206 14.31 0.48 -4.03
C ASP A 206 14.90 0.28 -2.62
N TRP A 207 15.54 1.30 -2.07
CA TRP A 207 16.04 1.25 -0.69
C TRP A 207 14.91 1.12 0.33
N ILE A 208 13.92 2.02 0.28
CA ILE A 208 12.81 2.01 1.24
C ILE A 208 11.96 0.74 1.12
N ASP A 209 11.85 0.16 -0.08
CA ASP A 209 11.13 -1.09 -0.31
C ASP A 209 11.93 -2.35 0.08
N GLY A 210 13.23 -2.21 0.30
CA GLY A 210 14.15 -3.29 0.71
C GLY A 210 14.67 -4.15 -0.45
N SER A 211 14.75 -3.58 -1.66
CA SER A 211 15.30 -4.19 -2.88
C SER A 211 16.76 -3.79 -3.17
N ALA A 212 17.26 -2.64 -2.68
CA ALA A 212 18.62 -2.15 -2.99
C ALA A 212 19.47 -1.81 -1.76
N SER A 213 20.73 -1.42 -2.02
CA SER A 213 21.69 -0.83 -1.06
C SER A 213 21.36 0.63 -0.74
N ILE A 214 22.00 1.17 0.32
CA ILE A 214 21.76 2.54 0.83
C ILE A 214 21.92 3.57 -0.32
N PRO A 215 20.97 4.50 -0.53
CA PRO A 215 21.12 5.62 -1.44
C PRO A 215 22.16 6.60 -0.91
N ASP A 216 23.01 7.11 -1.80
CA ASP A 216 24.02 8.12 -1.47
C ASP A 216 23.38 9.46 -1.06
#